data_AF-A0A7V2T1B9-F1
#
_entry.id   AF-A0A7V2T1B9-F1
#
_cell.length_a   1.000
_cell.length_b   1.000
_cell.length_c   1.000
_cell.angle_alpha   90.00
_cell.angle_beta   90.00
_cell.angle_gamma   90.00
#
_symmetry.space_group_name_H-M   'P 1'
#
loop_
_entity.id
_entity.type
_entity.pdbx_description
1 polymer ?
#
loop_
_entity_poly.entity_id
_entity_poly.type
_entity_poly.pdbx_seq_one_letter_code
_entity_poly.pdbx_strand_id
1 'polypeptide(L)'
;KKGADWRCKECHGWDYKGKNGTYSAGKHFTGVVGIQNAVKLSTNEISKILRNKTHGYTDSVLSNNDVLDLANFVKYGQIDISGQVDTKSKQVLGDEKQGKKHYETICAVCHGLDGKDEDTPPLGKLANDNPWEVLHKISNGQPNNEMPALRTLGKGVAIDVITYIQKNLPKK
;
A
#
# COMPACT_ATOMS: atom_id res chain seq x y z
N LYS A 1 -1.53 -19.96 10.00
CA LYS A 1 -2.03 -18.78 10.74
C LYS A 1 -3.38 -18.38 10.14
N LYS A 2 -4.49 -18.61 10.85
CA LYS A 2 -5.84 -18.18 10.44
C LYS A 2 -6.01 -16.69 10.76
N GLY A 3 -5.46 -15.83 9.92
CA GLY A 3 -5.54 -14.38 10.09
C GLY A 3 -5.44 -13.69 8.75
N ALA A 4 -6.61 -13.29 8.23
CA ALA A 4 -6.82 -12.44 7.06
C ALA A 4 -6.21 -12.91 5.72
N ASP A 5 -6.36 -14.19 5.39
CA ASP A 5 -6.09 -14.78 4.05
C ASP A 5 -6.95 -14.20 2.91
N TRP A 6 -8.02 -13.47 3.25
CA TRP A 6 -8.91 -12.82 2.30
C TRP A 6 -8.41 -11.46 1.79
N ARG A 7 -7.42 -10.83 2.45
CA ARG A 7 -6.93 -9.52 2.01
C ARG A 7 -6.04 -9.69 0.78
N CYS A 8 -6.31 -8.91 -0.28
CA CYS A 8 -5.59 -8.99 -1.56
C CYS A 8 -4.06 -8.97 -1.37
N LYS A 9 -3.56 -8.16 -0.43
CA LYS A 9 -2.13 -8.02 -0.16
C LYS A 9 -1.47 -9.32 0.29
N GLU A 10 -2.18 -10.27 0.92
CA GLU A 10 -1.56 -11.52 1.38
C GLU A 10 -1.08 -12.40 0.22
N CYS A 11 -1.74 -12.29 -0.94
CA CYS A 11 -1.39 -13.04 -2.15
C CYS A 11 -0.68 -12.16 -3.18
N HIS A 12 -1.12 -10.92 -3.35
CA HIS A 12 -0.66 -10.01 -4.40
C HIS A 12 0.44 -9.03 -3.95
N GLY A 13 0.77 -9.01 -2.66
CA GLY A 13 1.80 -8.17 -2.07
C GLY A 13 1.39 -6.70 -1.95
N TRP A 14 2.04 -5.98 -1.03
CA TRP A 14 1.90 -4.52 -0.92
C TRP A 14 2.55 -3.77 -2.09
N ASP A 15 3.47 -4.42 -2.79
CA ASP A 15 4.12 -3.93 -4.01
C ASP A 15 3.35 -4.31 -5.30
N TYR A 16 2.19 -4.93 -5.15
CA TYR A 16 1.31 -5.40 -6.23
C TYR A 16 1.92 -6.48 -7.14
N LYS A 17 3.09 -7.03 -6.82
CA LYS A 17 3.87 -7.93 -7.69
C LYS A 17 3.69 -9.42 -7.34
N GLY A 18 3.05 -9.74 -6.21
CA GLY A 18 2.85 -11.11 -5.75
C GLY A 18 4.15 -11.92 -5.73
N LYS A 19 4.12 -13.11 -6.34
CA LYS A 19 5.27 -14.03 -6.46
C LYS A 19 6.50 -13.44 -7.17
N ASN A 20 6.33 -12.37 -7.95
CA ASN A 20 7.43 -11.72 -8.68
C ASN A 20 8.00 -10.52 -7.91
N GLY A 21 7.53 -10.27 -6.68
CA GLY A 21 7.87 -9.10 -5.88
C GLY A 21 8.49 -9.44 -4.53
N THR A 22 8.16 -8.60 -3.55
CA THR A 22 8.52 -8.78 -2.13
C THR A 22 8.02 -10.10 -1.56
N TYR A 23 6.98 -10.70 -2.15
CA TYR A 23 6.40 -11.99 -1.76
C TYR A 23 6.90 -13.15 -2.64
N SER A 24 8.10 -13.05 -3.21
CA SER A 24 8.72 -14.10 -4.04
C SER A 24 9.26 -15.30 -3.24
N ALA A 25 9.43 -15.16 -1.93
CA ALA A 25 9.85 -16.22 -1.02
C ALA A 25 9.37 -15.93 0.42
N GLY A 26 9.62 -16.89 1.33
CA GLY A 26 9.35 -16.75 2.76
C GLY A 26 7.88 -16.92 3.14
N LYS A 27 7.53 -16.47 4.35
CA LYS A 27 6.22 -16.75 4.99
C LYS A 27 4.98 -16.21 4.25
N HIS A 28 5.18 -15.30 3.31
CA HIS A 28 4.11 -14.69 2.51
C HIS A 28 4.09 -15.20 1.06
N PHE A 29 4.97 -16.14 0.68
CA PHE A 29 4.96 -16.71 -0.66
C PHE A 29 3.77 -17.64 -0.87
N THR A 30 2.91 -17.28 -1.82
CA THR A 30 1.73 -18.08 -2.21
C THR A 30 1.84 -18.65 -3.63
N GLY A 31 2.83 -18.21 -4.42
CA GLY A 31 2.92 -18.53 -5.85
C GLY A 31 1.91 -17.79 -6.74
N VAL A 32 1.10 -16.87 -6.19
CA VAL A 32 0.10 -16.08 -6.91
C VAL A 32 0.76 -14.88 -7.61
N VAL A 33 0.32 -14.55 -8.83
CA VAL A 33 0.84 -13.41 -9.60
C VAL A 33 0.39 -12.07 -9.01
N GLY A 34 1.15 -11.01 -9.28
CA GLY A 34 0.74 -9.64 -8.97
C GLY A 34 -0.45 -9.14 -9.80
N ILE A 35 -1.02 -8.01 -9.39
CA ILE A 35 -2.17 -7.37 -10.07
C ILE A 35 -1.76 -6.26 -11.05
N GLN A 36 -0.47 -6.01 -11.24
CA GLN A 36 0.05 -4.89 -12.06
C GLN A 36 -0.52 -4.84 -13.49
N ASN A 37 -0.76 -6.00 -14.10
CA ASN A 37 -1.31 -6.07 -15.45
C ASN A 37 -2.84 -5.88 -15.50
N ALA A 38 -3.53 -5.96 -14.37
CA ALA A 38 -4.98 -5.79 -14.30
C ALA A 38 -5.43 -4.37 -14.66
N VAL A 39 -4.54 -3.36 -14.58
CA VAL A 39 -4.82 -1.97 -15.02
C VAL A 39 -5.26 -1.89 -16.49
N LYS A 40 -4.86 -2.87 -17.31
CA LYS A 40 -5.19 -2.97 -18.74
C LYS A 40 -6.59 -3.54 -18.99
N LEU A 41 -7.18 -4.22 -18.01
CA LEU A 41 -8.52 -4.81 -18.10
C LEU A 41 -9.58 -3.75 -17.83
N SER A 42 -10.80 -3.95 -18.33
CA SER A 42 -11.98 -3.20 -17.89
C SER A 42 -12.37 -3.56 -16.45
N THR A 43 -13.07 -2.66 -15.76
CA THR A 43 -13.62 -2.94 -14.42
C THR A 43 -14.55 -4.14 -14.45
N ASN A 44 -15.34 -4.32 -15.51
CA ASN A 44 -16.21 -5.49 -15.68
C ASN A 44 -15.43 -6.82 -15.77
N GLU A 45 -14.31 -6.84 -16.49
CA GLU A 45 -13.44 -8.02 -16.56
C GLU A 45 -12.83 -8.32 -15.19
N ILE A 46 -12.38 -7.30 -14.46
CA ILE A 46 -11.84 -7.45 -13.11
C ILE A 46 -12.94 -7.95 -12.15
N SER A 47 -14.16 -7.40 -12.20
CA SER A 47 -15.28 -7.86 -11.38
C SER A 47 -15.60 -9.34 -11.64
N LYS A 48 -15.54 -9.81 -12.89
CA LYS A 48 -15.69 -11.24 -13.22
C LYS A 48 -14.59 -12.09 -12.60
N ILE A 49 -13.34 -11.60 -12.57
CA ILE A 49 -12.21 -12.28 -11.91
C ILE A 49 -12.42 -12.35 -10.40
N LEU A 50 -12.88 -11.25 -9.77
CA LEU A 50 -13.17 -11.19 -8.33
C LEU A 50 -14.34 -12.11 -7.93
N ARG A 51 -15.30 -12.33 -8.83
CA ARG A 51 -16.47 -13.21 -8.60
C ARG A 51 -16.22 -14.69 -8.91
N ASN A 52 -15.14 -15.02 -9.62
CA ASN A 52 -14.89 -16.40 -10.02
C ASN A 52 -14.53 -17.31 -8.83
N LYS A 53 -14.46 -18.62 -9.07
CA LYS A 53 -14.15 -19.64 -8.05
C LYS A 53 -12.79 -19.46 -7.35
N THR A 54 -11.87 -18.67 -7.89
CA THR A 54 -10.54 -18.43 -7.31
C THR A 54 -10.61 -17.44 -6.16
N HIS A 55 -11.34 -16.33 -6.32
CA HIS A 55 -11.51 -15.32 -5.26
C HIS A 55 -12.77 -15.60 -4.43
N GLY A 56 -13.84 -16.06 -5.08
CA GLY A 56 -15.08 -16.43 -4.39
C GLY A 56 -15.81 -15.25 -3.76
N TYR A 57 -15.53 -14.01 -4.16
CA TYR A 57 -16.33 -12.87 -3.75
C TYR A 57 -17.63 -12.92 -4.54
N THR A 58 -18.55 -13.82 -4.18
CA THR A 58 -19.91 -13.94 -4.74
C THR A 58 -20.84 -12.92 -4.09
N ASP A 59 -22.09 -12.84 -4.55
CA ASP A 59 -23.10 -11.91 -4.01
C ASP A 59 -23.44 -12.18 -2.53
N SER A 60 -23.15 -13.38 -2.02
CA SER A 60 -23.27 -13.72 -0.60
C SER A 60 -22.14 -13.17 0.27
N VAL A 61 -21.05 -12.67 -0.34
CA VAL A 61 -19.86 -12.17 0.36
C VAL A 61 -19.72 -10.66 0.19
N LEU A 62 -19.84 -10.15 -1.04
CA LEU A 62 -19.71 -8.73 -1.37
C LEU A 62 -20.83 -8.32 -2.32
N SER A 63 -21.41 -7.13 -2.10
CA SER A 63 -22.39 -6.58 -3.03
C SER A 63 -21.75 -6.25 -4.39
N ASN A 64 -22.58 -6.01 -5.40
CA ASN A 64 -22.07 -5.60 -6.72
C ASN A 64 -21.33 -4.26 -6.66
N ASN A 65 -21.75 -3.35 -5.78
CA ASN A 65 -21.06 -2.08 -5.58
C ASN A 65 -19.69 -2.30 -4.95
N ASP A 66 -19.59 -3.16 -3.92
CA ASP A 66 -18.29 -3.45 -3.27
C ASP A 66 -17.30 -4.08 -4.25
N VAL A 67 -17.75 -5.02 -5.09
CA VAL A 67 -16.89 -5.62 -6.12
C VAL A 67 -16.51 -4.62 -7.21
N LEU A 68 -17.40 -3.68 -7.55
CA LEU A 68 -17.08 -2.61 -8.47
C LEU A 68 -16.05 -1.64 -7.87
N ASP A 69 -16.15 -1.31 -6.58
CA ASP A 69 -15.17 -0.48 -5.87
C ASP A 69 -13.80 -1.15 -5.82
N LEU A 70 -13.75 -2.45 -5.52
CA LEU A 70 -12.52 -3.23 -5.61
C LEU A 70 -11.97 -3.28 -7.04
N ALA A 71 -12.83 -3.45 -8.04
CA ALA A 71 -12.40 -3.45 -9.45
C ALA A 71 -11.84 -2.09 -9.89
N ASN A 72 -12.47 -1.00 -9.44
CA ASN A 72 -11.96 0.36 -9.63
C ASN A 72 -10.61 0.55 -8.95
N PHE A 73 -10.45 0.07 -7.72
CA PHE A 73 -9.16 0.09 -7.02
C PHE A 73 -8.09 -0.73 -7.78
N VAL A 74 -8.41 -1.96 -8.18
CA VAL A 74 -7.45 -2.80 -8.92
C VAL A 74 -7.07 -2.15 -10.25
N LYS A 75 -7.98 -1.43 -10.91
CA LYS A 75 -7.66 -0.75 -12.17
C LYS A 75 -6.89 0.57 -11.98
N TYR A 76 -7.31 1.40 -11.03
CA TYR A 76 -6.88 2.81 -10.93
C TYR A 76 -6.14 3.14 -9.63
N GLY A 77 -6.28 2.31 -8.60
CA GLY A 77 -5.76 2.47 -7.24
C GLY A 77 -4.38 1.83 -6.99
N GLN A 78 -3.77 1.19 -7.98
CA GLN A 78 -2.39 0.73 -7.88
C GLN A 78 -1.41 1.93 -7.92
N ILE A 79 -0.20 1.75 -7.39
CA ILE A 79 0.87 2.76 -7.44
C ILE A 79 2.12 2.07 -7.96
N ASP A 80 2.66 2.56 -9.08
CA ASP A 80 3.92 2.06 -9.59
C ASP A 80 5.11 2.82 -8.99
N ILE A 81 5.74 2.14 -8.04
CA ILE A 81 6.95 2.54 -7.31
C ILE A 81 8.17 1.70 -7.72
N SER A 82 8.14 1.12 -8.93
CA SER A 82 9.27 0.34 -9.44
C SER A 82 10.55 1.19 -9.51
N GLY A 83 11.64 0.65 -8.96
CA GLY A 83 12.94 1.34 -8.87
C GLY A 83 13.05 2.38 -7.76
N GLN A 84 11.98 2.67 -7.02
CA GLN A 84 11.98 3.70 -5.96
C GLN A 84 12.23 3.12 -4.56
N VAL A 85 12.08 1.81 -4.38
CA VAL A 85 12.36 1.12 -3.13
C VAL A 85 13.42 0.05 -3.38
N ASP A 86 14.55 0.15 -2.69
CA ASP A 86 15.56 -0.92 -2.70
C ASP A 86 15.01 -2.14 -1.95
N THR A 87 14.85 -3.27 -2.64
CA THR A 87 14.16 -4.45 -2.09
C THR A 87 14.93 -5.16 -0.97
N LYS A 88 16.25 -4.95 -0.88
CA LYS A 88 17.11 -5.58 0.14
C LYS A 88 17.12 -4.77 1.43
N SER A 89 17.41 -3.49 1.32
CA SER A 89 17.54 -2.53 2.43
C SER A 89 16.22 -1.86 2.84
N LYS A 90 15.19 -1.96 1.98
CA LYS A 90 13.89 -1.30 2.12
C LYS A 90 13.96 0.22 2.10
N GLN A 91 15.10 0.80 1.73
CA GLN A 91 15.23 2.24 1.66
C GLN A 91 14.50 2.79 0.44
N VAL A 92 13.75 3.88 0.65
CA VAL A 92 13.04 4.60 -0.40
C VAL A 92 13.91 5.75 -0.91
N LEU A 93 13.96 5.89 -2.24
CA LEU A 93 14.86 6.78 -2.97
C LEU A 93 14.15 8.08 -3.41
N GLY A 94 13.80 8.93 -2.45
CA GLY A 94 13.19 10.25 -2.66
C GLY A 94 14.07 11.42 -2.21
N ASP A 95 13.52 12.64 -2.33
CA ASP A 95 14.12 13.87 -1.79
C ASP A 95 13.69 14.07 -0.34
N GLU A 96 14.64 13.89 0.58
CA GLU A 96 14.44 14.07 2.01
C GLU A 96 14.03 15.50 2.41
N LYS A 97 14.56 16.53 1.74
CA LYS A 97 14.26 17.93 2.07
C LYS A 97 12.84 18.28 1.63
N GLN A 98 12.41 17.78 0.47
CA GLN A 98 11.02 17.92 0.03
C GLN A 98 10.08 17.10 0.92
N GLY A 99 10.49 15.88 1.29
CA GLY A 99 9.76 15.02 2.21
C GLY A 99 9.48 15.68 3.55
N LYS A 100 10.48 16.35 4.12
CA LYS A 100 10.34 17.13 5.35
C LYS A 100 9.26 18.20 5.23
N LYS A 101 9.31 19.02 4.17
CA LYS A 101 8.32 20.09 3.94
C LYS A 101 6.89 19.53 3.87
N HIS A 102 6.71 18.46 3.11
CA HIS A 102 5.41 17.81 2.96
C HIS A 102 4.94 17.19 4.29
N TYR A 103 5.83 16.50 5.01
CA TYR A 103 5.51 15.87 6.28
C TYR A 103 5.08 16.90 7.32
N GLU A 104 5.89 17.94 7.54
CA GLU A 104 5.62 18.98 8.55
C GLU A 104 4.34 19.77 8.23
N THR A 105 4.00 19.93 6.94
CA THR A 105 2.82 20.70 6.52
C THR A 105 1.53 19.86 6.54
N ILE A 106 1.61 18.58 6.16
CA ILE A 106 0.42 17.76 5.86
C ILE A 106 0.23 16.65 6.90
N CYS A 107 1.32 15.97 7.26
CA CYS A 107 1.26 14.73 8.05
C CYS A 107 1.35 15.00 9.55
N ALA A 108 2.19 15.94 9.96
CA ALA A 108 2.48 16.23 11.36
C ALA A 108 1.27 16.78 12.13
N VAL A 109 0.26 17.31 11.44
CA VAL A 109 -1.01 17.75 12.05
C VAL A 109 -1.71 16.61 12.78
N CYS A 110 -1.64 15.39 12.25
CA CYS A 110 -2.25 14.21 12.85
C CYS A 110 -1.20 13.27 13.48
N HIS A 111 -0.01 13.16 12.90
CA HIS A 111 1.03 12.22 13.34
C HIS A 111 2.09 12.83 14.26
N GLY A 112 2.01 14.13 14.55
CA GLY A 112 3.04 14.86 15.28
C GLY A 112 4.35 15.02 14.49
N LEU A 113 5.23 15.91 14.96
CA LEU A 113 6.54 16.11 14.35
C LEU A 113 7.48 14.91 14.54
N ASP A 114 7.27 14.11 15.59
CA ASP A 114 8.05 12.91 15.88
C ASP A 114 7.41 11.61 15.34
N GLY A 115 6.24 11.68 14.70
CA GLY A 115 5.61 10.52 14.07
C GLY A 115 5.24 9.41 15.05
N LYS A 116 5.02 9.75 16.33
CA LYS A 116 4.61 8.81 17.36
C LYS A 116 3.11 8.86 17.58
N ASP A 117 2.60 7.74 18.04
CA ASP A 117 1.20 7.52 18.36
C ASP A 117 1.15 6.54 19.55
N GLU A 118 0.09 6.60 20.37
CA GLU A 118 0.00 5.77 21.59
C GLU A 118 -0.30 4.30 21.27
N ASP A 119 -1.10 4.05 20.23
CA ASP A 119 -1.64 2.72 19.91
C ASP A 119 -0.91 2.05 18.74
N THR A 120 -0.06 2.78 18.03
CA THR A 120 0.65 2.28 16.86
C THR A 120 2.15 2.51 16.92
N PRO A 121 2.96 1.61 16.33
CA PRO A 121 4.41 1.83 16.28
C PRO A 121 4.76 3.13 15.56
N PRO A 122 5.85 3.81 15.96
CA PRO A 122 6.27 5.06 15.33
C PRO A 122 6.39 4.93 13.80
N LEU A 123 6.04 5.99 13.08
CA LEU A 123 6.06 6.00 11.61
C LEU A 123 7.43 5.62 11.04
N GLY A 124 8.52 6.06 11.68
CA GLY A 124 9.88 5.67 11.30
C GLY A 124 10.10 4.16 11.35
N LYS A 125 9.54 3.47 12.36
CA LYS A 125 9.57 2.00 12.42
C LYS A 125 8.77 1.37 11.30
N LEU A 126 7.52 1.80 11.11
CA LEU A 126 6.62 1.25 10.08
C LEU A 126 7.21 1.39 8.67
N ALA A 127 7.77 2.57 8.36
CA ALA A 127 8.38 2.86 7.07
C ALA A 127 9.65 2.05 6.82
N ASN A 128 10.47 1.79 7.85
CA ASN A 128 11.66 0.93 7.71
C ASN A 128 11.29 -0.56 7.64
N ASP A 129 10.22 -1.00 8.30
CA ASP A 129 9.79 -2.40 8.31
C ASP A 129 9.08 -2.80 7.00
N ASN A 130 8.19 -1.95 6.50
CA ASN A 130 7.38 -2.22 5.31
C ASN A 130 7.05 -0.94 4.52
N PRO A 131 8.00 -0.40 3.74
CA PRO A 131 7.79 0.83 2.99
C PRO A 131 6.67 0.74 1.95
N TRP A 132 6.44 -0.44 1.36
CA TRP A 132 5.38 -0.65 0.36
C TRP A 132 3.99 -0.44 0.96
N GLU A 133 3.77 -0.89 2.20
CA GLU A 133 2.51 -0.66 2.90
C GLU A 133 2.32 0.81 3.26
N VAL A 134 3.36 1.49 3.71
CA VAL A 134 3.29 2.92 4.03
C VAL A 134 3.01 3.75 2.77
N LEU A 135 3.72 3.49 1.66
CA LEU A 135 3.45 4.14 0.37
C LEU A 135 2.02 3.89 -0.13
N HIS A 136 1.53 2.66 0.04
CA HIS A 136 0.14 2.31 -0.26
C HIS A 136 -0.82 3.18 0.55
N LYS A 137 -0.64 3.26 1.87
CA LYS A 137 -1.54 3.99 2.78
C LYS A 137 -1.48 5.50 2.57
N ILE A 138 -0.31 6.08 2.30
CA ILE A 138 -0.22 7.51 1.95
C ILE A 138 -1.09 7.80 0.72
N SER A 139 -1.04 6.94 -0.30
CA SER A 139 -1.81 7.20 -1.53
C SER A 139 -3.28 6.83 -1.41
N ASN A 140 -3.62 5.76 -0.68
CA ASN A 140 -4.97 5.17 -0.66
C ASN A 140 -5.74 5.37 0.64
N GLY A 141 -5.11 5.98 1.65
CA GLY A 141 -5.67 6.12 2.99
C GLY A 141 -5.50 4.86 3.84
N GLN A 142 -5.93 4.98 5.10
CA GLN A 142 -5.98 3.87 6.05
C GLN A 142 -7.45 3.47 6.28
N PRO A 143 -7.83 2.19 6.03
CA PRO A 143 -9.18 1.73 6.30
C PRO A 143 -9.55 1.88 7.79
N ASN A 144 -10.81 2.24 8.06
CA ASN A 144 -11.36 2.44 9.42
C ASN A 144 -10.55 3.43 10.28
N ASN A 145 -9.99 4.46 9.66
CA ASN A 145 -9.25 5.53 10.32
C ASN A 145 -9.47 6.86 9.59
N GLU A 146 -9.12 7.98 10.21
CA GLU A 146 -9.24 9.31 9.63
C GLU A 146 -8.15 9.65 8.59
N MET A 147 -7.07 8.87 8.52
CA MET A 147 -5.99 9.10 7.53
C MET A 147 -6.53 9.00 6.09
N PRO A 148 -6.62 10.14 5.37
CA PRO A 148 -7.27 10.19 4.06
C PRO A 148 -6.36 9.67 2.95
N ALA A 149 -6.94 9.39 1.79
CA ALA A 149 -6.19 9.12 0.57
C ALA A 149 -5.56 10.41 0.03
N LEU A 150 -4.23 10.46 -0.08
CA LEU A 150 -3.49 11.63 -0.59
C LEU A 150 -2.98 11.43 -2.02
N ARG A 151 -3.59 10.51 -2.79
CA ARG A 151 -3.21 10.20 -4.19
C ARG A 151 -3.14 11.43 -5.10
N THR A 152 -3.99 12.45 -4.85
CA THR A 152 -4.03 13.68 -5.64
C THR A 152 -2.75 14.49 -5.58
N LEU A 153 -1.94 14.33 -4.52
CA LEU A 153 -0.62 14.95 -4.40
C LEU A 153 0.42 14.35 -5.34
N GLY A 154 0.14 13.16 -5.91
CA GLY A 154 1.03 12.43 -6.78
C GLY A 154 2.05 11.57 -6.03
N LYS A 155 2.54 10.52 -6.71
CA LYS A 155 3.43 9.52 -6.10
C LYS A 155 4.78 10.07 -5.63
N GLY A 156 5.28 11.14 -6.25
CA GLY A 156 6.54 11.79 -5.87
C GLY A 156 6.50 12.30 -4.43
N VAL A 157 5.40 12.95 -4.05
CA VAL A 157 5.20 13.43 -2.67
C VAL A 157 5.22 12.27 -1.68
N ALA A 158 4.56 11.15 -1.99
CA ALA A 158 4.58 9.98 -1.12
C ALA A 158 5.99 9.39 -0.96
N ILE A 159 6.77 9.34 -2.05
CA ILE A 159 8.16 8.86 -2.08
C ILE A 159 9.06 9.77 -1.23
N ASP A 160 8.96 11.09 -1.40
CA ASP A 160 9.77 12.05 -0.65
C ASP A 160 9.44 12.00 0.85
N VAL A 161 8.15 11.99 1.20
CA VAL A 161 7.68 11.91 2.60
C VAL A 161 8.20 10.65 3.28
N ILE A 162 8.06 9.48 2.65
CA ILE A 162 8.55 8.24 3.29
C ILE A 162 10.08 8.22 3.41
N THR A 163 10.81 8.80 2.45
CA THR A 163 12.27 8.97 2.58
C THR A 163 12.63 9.82 3.79
N TYR A 164 11.93 10.93 4.02
CA TYR A 164 12.10 11.73 5.23
C TYR A 164 11.78 10.91 6.49
N ILE A 165 10.63 10.22 6.53
CA ILE A 165 10.19 9.39 7.66
C ILE A 165 11.25 8.34 8.01
N GLN A 166 11.79 7.61 7.01
CA GLN A 166 12.75 6.54 7.24
C GLN A 166 14.06 7.01 7.87
N LYS A 167 14.50 8.21 7.49
CA LYS A 167 15.78 8.79 7.90
C LYS A 167 15.70 9.57 9.21
N ASN A 168 14.59 10.27 9.45
CA ASN A 168 14.52 11.30 10.49
C ASN A 168 13.59 10.95 11.65
N LEU A 169 12.60 10.06 11.46
CA LEU A 169 11.65 9.75 12.53
C LEU A 169 12.09 8.53 13.37
N PRO A 170 11.65 8.47 14.64
CA PRO A 170 11.98 7.38 15.56
C PRO A 170 11.62 6.00 15.02
N LYS A 171 12.50 5.03 15.29
CA LYS A 171 12.34 3.62 14.88
C LYS A 171 11.91 2.71 16.04
N LYS A 172 11.81 3.27 17.25
CA LYS A 172 11.43 2.62 18.50
C LYS A 172 10.68 3.61 19.36
#